data_AF-E7C203-F1
#
_entry.id   AF-E7C203-F1
#
_cell.length_a   1.000
_cell.length_b   1.000
_cell.length_c   1.000
_cell.angle_alpha   90.00
_cell.angle_beta   90.00
_cell.angle_gamma   90.00
#
_symmetry.space_group_name_H-M   'P 1'
#
loop_
_entity.id
_entity.type
_entity.pdbx_description
1 polymer ?
#
loop_
_entity_poly.entity_id
_entity_poly.type
_entity_poly.pdbx_seq_one_letter_code
_entity_poly.pdbx_strand_id
1 'polypeptide(L)' 'MLVVPLKPDGAEAGSPLVACDQAQAGPGDHVFCVDKREATLAMPESFVPIDAAIVGIVDEVYESENTK' A
#
# COMPACT_ATOMS: atom_id res chain seq x y z
N MET A 1 -1.15 10.21 -0.74
CA MET A 1 -1.97 9.46 -1.71
C MET A 1 -3.20 8.89 -1.02
N LEU A 2 -4.35 8.85 -1.70
CA LEU A 2 -5.52 8.11 -1.22
C LEU A 2 -5.37 6.67 -1.74
N VAL A 3 -5.34 5.69 -0.85
CA VAL A 3 -5.21 4.27 -1.21
C VAL A 3 -6.33 3.46 -0.56
N VAL A 4 -6.73 2.38 -1.20
CA VAL A 4 -7.72 1.44 -0.69
C VAL A 4 -7.07 0.04 -0.64
N PRO A 5 -7.20 -0.71 0.46
CA PRO A 5 -6.68 -2.08 0.49
C PRO A 5 -7.42 -2.94 -0.54
N LEU A 6 -6.74 -3.92 -1.12
CA LEU A 6 -7.30 -4.81 -2.12
C LEU A 6 -7.25 -6.26 -1.64
N LYS A 7 -8.22 -7.06 -2.07
CA LYS A 7 -8.17 -8.52 -2.02
C LYS A 7 -7.28 -9.07 -3.14
N PRO A 8 -6.90 -10.36 -3.10
CA PRO A 8 -6.14 -10.99 -4.18
C PRO A 8 -6.81 -10.90 -5.56
N ASP A 9 -8.15 -10.86 -5.61
CA ASP A 9 -8.94 -10.71 -6.83
C ASP A 9 -9.03 -9.25 -7.33
N GLY A 10 -8.35 -8.31 -6.67
CA GLY A 10 -8.36 -6.88 -7.01
C GLY A 10 -9.60 -6.12 -6.52
N ALA A 11 -10.54 -6.78 -5.83
CA ALA A 11 -11.68 -6.07 -5.25
C ALA A 11 -11.26 -5.25 -4.02
N GLU A 12 -11.85 -4.06 -3.86
CA GLU A 12 -11.62 -3.22 -2.69
C GLU A 12 -11.97 -3.96 -1.38
N ALA A 13 -11.12 -3.74 -0.38
CA ALA A 13 -11.20 -4.33 0.94
C ALA A 13 -11.13 -3.23 2.01
N GLY A 14 -12.27 -2.95 2.65
CA GLY A 14 -12.33 -2.02 3.76
C GLY A 14 -12.33 -0.55 3.33
N SER A 15 -11.91 0.32 4.24
CA SER A 15 -11.98 1.77 4.06
C SER A 15 -10.70 2.33 3.45
N PRO A 16 -10.79 3.38 2.62
CA PRO A 16 -9.61 4.06 2.11
C PRO A 16 -8.84 4.75 3.25
N LEU A 17 -7.53 4.92 3.04
CA LEU A 17 -6.61 5.60 3.95
C LEU A 17 -5.73 6.59 3.20
N VAL A 18 -5.19 7.57 3.93
CA VAL A 18 -4.19 8.51 3.39
C VAL A 18 -2.81 7.98 3.72
N ALA A 19 -2.02 7.67 2.68
CA ALA A 19 -0.65 7.19 2.83
C ALA A 19 0.36 8.23 2.33
N CYS A 20 1.48 8.37 3.05
CA CYS A 20 2.66 9.08 2.53
C CYS A 20 3.28 8.28 1.38
N ASP A 21 3.76 8.98 0.36
CA ASP A 21 4.30 8.34 -0.84
C ASP A 21 5.78 8.70 -1.00
N GLN A 22 6.62 7.66 -1.00
CA GLN A 22 8.05 7.76 -1.34
C GLN A 22 8.40 7.03 -2.64
N ALA A 23 7.46 6.25 -3.19
CA ALA A 23 7.64 5.48 -4.42
C ALA A 23 7.16 6.23 -5.67
N GLN A 24 6.53 7.40 -5.50
CA GLN A 24 6.00 8.25 -6.58
C GLN A 24 4.89 7.56 -7.39
N ALA A 25 3.95 6.93 -6.69
CA ALA A 25 2.81 6.26 -7.30
C ALA A 25 1.85 7.25 -7.97
N GLY A 26 1.28 6.85 -9.09
CA GLY A 26 0.22 7.54 -9.80
C GLY A 26 -1.19 7.01 -9.45
N PRO A 27 -2.25 7.75 -9.81
CA PRO A 27 -3.62 7.23 -9.74
C PRO A 27 -3.79 5.98 -10.59
N GLY A 28 -4.33 4.90 -9.99
CA GLY A 28 -4.53 3.62 -10.66
C GLY A 28 -3.39 2.61 -10.45
N ASP A 29 -2.25 3.03 -9.89
CA ASP A 29 -1.18 2.10 -9.54
C ASP A 29 -1.59 1.20 -8.37
N HIS A 30 -1.23 -0.09 -8.48
CA HIS A 30 -1.21 -0.98 -7.33
C HIS A 30 0.08 -0.77 -6.54
N VAL A 31 -0.03 -0.72 -5.21
CA VAL A 31 1.09 -0.34 -4.34
C VAL A 31 1.22 -1.28 -3.16
N PHE A 32 2.46 -1.45 -2.68
CA PHE A 32 2.71 -1.99 -1.36
C PHE A 32 2.58 -0.87 -0.33
N CYS A 33 1.67 -1.06 0.63
CA CYS A 33 1.45 -0.12 1.72
C CYS A 33 1.77 -0.80 3.06
N VAL A 34 2.50 -0.09 3.91
CA VAL A 34 2.71 -0.46 5.32
C VAL A 34 1.91 0.50 6.20
N ASP A 35 1.35 0.01 7.30
CA ASP A 35 0.56 0.79 8.25
C ASP A 35 1.17 0.81 9.66
N LYS A 36 0.56 1.56 10.58
CA LYS A 36 0.91 1.65 12.00
C LYS A 36 2.35 2.12 12.23
N ARG A 37 3.07 1.50 13.17
CA ARG A 37 4.36 2.02 13.67
C ARG A 37 5.45 1.89 12.61
N GLU A 38 5.32 0.88 11.77
CA GLU A 38 6.25 0.50 10.71
C GLU A 38 6.22 1.51 9.55
N ALA A 39 5.12 2.25 9.36
CA ALA A 39 5.03 3.30 8.33
C ALA A 39 6.12 4.36 8.47
N THR A 40 6.51 4.69 9.70
CA THR A 40 7.58 5.66 9.97
C THR A 40 8.96 5.23 9.45
N LEU A 41 9.18 3.92 9.23
CA LEU A 41 10.43 3.38 8.70
C LEU A 41 10.61 3.63 7.20
N ALA A 42 9.52 3.89 6.48
CA ALA A 42 9.56 4.21 5.06
C ALA A 42 10.02 5.65 4.78
N MET A 43 10.11 6.49 5.82
CA MET A 43 10.41 7.91 5.68
C MET A 43 11.91 8.19 5.85
N PRO A 44 12.43 9.27 5.24
CA PRO A 44 13.83 9.66 5.42
C PRO A 44 14.21 9.93 6.88
N GLU A 45 13.25 10.41 7.67
CA GLU A 45 13.38 10.63 9.11
C GLU A 45 12.43 9.70 9.87
N SER A 46 12.95 9.06 10.93
CA SER A 46 12.15 8.20 11.80
C SER A 46 11.33 9.02 12.81
N PHE A 47 10.28 8.41 13.38
CA PHE A 47 9.36 9.05 14.33
C PHE A 47 8.54 10.24 13.78
N VAL A 48 8.43 10.38 12.46
CA VAL A 48 7.49 11.33 11.85
C VAL A 48 6.04 10.89 12.11
N PRO A 49 5.08 11.82 12.23
CA PRO A 49 3.72 11.53 12.68
C PRO A 49 2.85 10.96 11.55
N ILE A 50 3.18 9.77 11.07
CA ILE A 50 2.45 9.05 10.02
C ILE A 50 2.14 7.62 10.48
N ASP A 51 1.06 7.06 9.94
CA ASP A 51 0.59 5.70 10.23
C ASP A 51 0.30 4.88 8.96
N ALA A 52 0.61 5.41 7.77
CA ALA A 52 0.56 4.70 6.51
C ALA A 52 1.58 5.25 5.50
N ALA A 53 2.28 4.35 4.81
CA ALA A 53 3.27 4.72 3.79
C ALA A 53 3.28 3.72 2.62
N ILE A 54 3.40 4.25 1.40
CA ILE A 54 3.70 3.49 0.19
C ILE A 54 5.21 3.22 0.15
N VAL A 55 5.57 1.95 0.04
CA VAL A 55 6.97 1.49 0.00
C VAL A 55 7.40 0.96 -1.37
N GLY A 56 6.46 0.80 -2.31
CA GLY A 56 6.76 0.36 -3.66
C GLY A 56 5.50 0.27 -4.53
N ILE A 57 5.73 0.22 -5.85
CA ILE A 57 4.71 -0.01 -6.88
C ILE A 57 4.74 -1.51 -7.23
N VAL A 58 3.56 -2.09 -7.45
CA VAL A 58 3.40 -3.50 -7.82
C VAL A 58 3.44 -3.63 -9.33
N ASP A 59 4.39 -4.41 -9.85
CA ASP A 59 4.46 -4.72 -11.29
C ASP A 59 3.45 -5.82 -11.68
N GLU A 60 3.47 -6.95 -10.97
CA GLU A 60 2.63 -8.12 -11.27
C GLU A 60 2.12 -8.79 -9.98
N VAL A 61 0.91 -9.34 -10.06
CA VAL A 61 0.28 -10.15 -9.00
C VAL A 61 0.01 -11.53 -9.57
N TYR A 62 0.51 -12.58 -8.91
CA TYR A 62 0.25 -13.97 -9.26
C TYR A 62 -0.73 -14.58 -8.27
N GLU A 63 -1.88 -15.06 -8.76
CA GLU A 63 -2.82 -15.84 -7.98
C GLU A 63 -2.61 -17.33 -8.30
N SER A 64 -2.41 -18.15 -7.27
CA SER A 64 -2.40 -19.61 -7.46
C SER A 64 -3.82 -20.09 -7.74
N GLU A 65 -4.00 -20.96 -8.73
CA GLU A 65 -5.31 -21.56 -9.01
C GLU A 65 -5.92 -22.17 -7.74
N ASN A 66 -7.09 -21.64 -7.36
CA ASN A 66 -7.83 -22.12 -6.21
C ASN A 66 -8.46 -23.48 -6.59
N THR A 67 -7.71 -24.57 -6.40
CA THR A 67 -8.25 -25.93 -6.52
C THR A 67 -9.26 -26.10 -5.40
N LYS A 68 -10.55 -25.97 -5.76
CA LYS A 68 -11.67 -26.33 -4.89
C LYS A 68 -11.70 -27.82 -4.61
#